data_AF-A0A9J6RL43-F1
#
_entry.id   AF-A0A9J6RL43-F1
#
_cell.length_a   1.000
_cell.length_b   1.000
_cell.length_c   1.000
_cell.angle_alpha   90.00
_cell.angle_beta   90.00
_cell.angle_gamma   90.00
#
_symmetry.space_group_name_H-M   'P 1'
#
loop_
_entity.id
_entity.type
_entity.pdbx_description
1 polymer ?
#
loop_
_entity_poly.entity_id
_entity_poly.type
_entity_poly.pdbx_seq_one_letter_code
_entity_poly.pdbx_strand_id
1 'polypeptide(L)'
;MKLVTAEQYLNAVSTLVALEQKNTQGSRAAAQVLLSACEGEQYPLAVTDLCLLDEFNYLAALQVISGRVQFLSEPYKLLRNGKEIFKTIRDRWPQLHVVMRAELIH
;
A
#
# COMPACT_ATOMS: atom_id res chain seq x y z
N MET A 1 8.74 2.11 -21.37
CA MET A 1 8.07 3.36 -20.97
C MET A 1 8.23 3.53 -19.47
N LYS A 2 8.68 4.69 -18.98
CA LYS A 2 8.64 5.00 -17.54
C LYS A 2 7.28 5.63 -17.23
N LEU A 3 6.49 4.97 -16.40
CA LEU A 3 5.16 5.45 -16.00
C LEU A 3 5.23 6.47 -14.86
N VAL A 4 6.28 6.37 -14.04
CA VAL A 4 6.46 7.19 -12.84
C VAL A 4 7.95 7.41 -12.55
N THR A 5 8.33 8.56 -12.01
CA THR A 5 9.70 8.82 -11.55
C THR A 5 9.95 8.25 -10.15
N ALA A 6 11.22 8.13 -9.75
CA ALA A 6 11.54 7.65 -8.39
C ALA A 6 11.02 8.62 -7.31
N GLU A 7 11.09 9.93 -7.59
CA GLU A 7 10.55 10.97 -6.73
C GLU A 7 9.02 10.89 -6.61
N GLN A 8 8.32 10.72 -7.73
CA GLN A 8 6.87 10.49 -7.70
C GLN A 8 6.51 9.23 -6.92
N TYR A 9 7.29 8.15 -7.05
CA TYR A 9 7.05 6.94 -6.27
C TYR A 9 7.22 7.16 -4.77
N LEU A 10 8.32 7.80 -4.34
CA LEU A 10 8.55 8.17 -2.94
C LEU A 10 7.44 9.07 -2.39
N ASN A 11 7.08 10.10 -3.14
CA ASN A 11 6.04 11.06 -2.75
C ASN A 11 4.68 10.36 -2.63
N ALA A 12 4.33 9.50 -3.59
CA ALA A 12 3.10 8.72 -3.56
C ALA A 12 3.01 7.78 -2.34
N VAL A 13 4.10 7.06 -2.03
CA VAL A 13 4.18 6.23 -0.83
C VAL A 13 4.00 7.08 0.43
N SER A 14 4.67 8.23 0.52
CA SER A 14 4.55 9.14 1.67
C SER A 14 3.14 9.68 1.83
N THR A 15 2.48 10.06 0.73
CA THR A 15 1.09 10.51 0.71
C THR A 15 0.14 9.45 1.26
N LEU A 16 0.26 8.20 0.79
CA LEU A 16 -0.62 7.14 1.27
C LEU A 16 -0.35 6.77 2.73
N VAL A 17 0.90 6.82 3.20
CA VAL A 17 1.22 6.62 4.62
C VAL A 17 0.55 7.70 5.48
N ALA A 18 0.56 8.96 5.02
CA ALA A 18 -0.13 10.04 5.73
C ALA A 18 -1.67 9.89 5.69
N LEU A 19 -2.24 9.42 4.58
CA LEU A 19 -3.67 9.15 4.46
C LEU A 19 -4.13 8.00 5.35
N GLU A 20 -3.36 6.92 5.40
CA GLU A 20 -3.63 5.73 6.23
C GLU A 20 -3.83 6.11 7.71
N GLN A 21 -3.12 7.12 8.20
CA GLN A 21 -3.19 7.57 9.60
C GLN A 21 -4.48 8.31 9.98
N LYS A 22 -5.33 8.66 9.00
CA LYS A 22 -6.54 9.47 9.22
C LYS A 22 -7.78 8.67 9.66
N ASN A 23 -7.71 7.34 9.72
CA ASN A 23 -8.80 6.43 10.14
C ASN A 23 -10.14 6.64 9.39
N THR A 24 -10.08 6.84 8.07
CA THR A 24 -11.27 6.95 7.19
C THR A 24 -11.41 5.71 6.29
N GLN A 25 -12.49 5.66 5.49
CA GLN A 25 -12.60 4.65 4.43
C GLN A 25 -11.43 4.73 3.42
N GLY A 26 -11.00 5.95 3.08
CA GLY A 26 -9.81 6.18 2.26
C GLY A 26 -8.51 5.71 2.94
N SER A 27 -8.43 5.78 4.28
CA SER A 27 -7.30 5.22 5.03
C SER A 27 -7.19 3.71 4.87
N ARG A 28 -8.32 2.99 4.87
CA ARG A 28 -8.35 1.54 4.61
C ARG A 28 -7.86 1.22 3.20
N ALA A 29 -8.29 1.99 2.20
CA ALA A 29 -7.85 1.82 0.81
C ALA A 29 -6.33 2.10 0.66
N ALA A 30 -5.84 3.16 1.30
CA ALA A 30 -4.40 3.47 1.34
C ALA A 30 -3.57 2.35 1.98
N ALA A 31 -4.03 1.79 3.10
CA ALA A 31 -3.40 0.66 3.76
C ALA A 31 -3.32 -0.57 2.84
N GLN A 32 -4.41 -0.91 2.15
CA GLN A 32 -4.41 -2.02 1.19
C GLN A 32 -3.40 -1.81 0.07
N VAL A 33 -3.35 -0.62 -0.53
CA VAL A 33 -2.39 -0.33 -1.61
C VAL A 33 -0.95 -0.48 -1.12
N LEU A 34 -0.63 0.08 0.05
CA LEU A 34 0.72 0.01 0.61
C LEU A 34 1.12 -1.43 0.94
N LEU A 35 0.27 -2.17 1.66
CA LEU A 35 0.56 -3.54 2.08
C LEU A 35 0.59 -4.51 0.89
N SER A 36 -0.32 -4.38 -0.07
CA SER A 36 -0.34 -5.21 -1.28
C SER A 36 0.90 -5.04 -2.13
N ALA A 37 1.41 -3.80 -2.22
CA ALA A 37 2.66 -3.52 -2.92
C ALA A 37 3.90 -4.15 -2.25
N CYS A 38 3.80 -4.57 -0.97
CA CYS A 38 4.85 -5.34 -0.29
C CYS A 38 4.59 -6.85 -0.39
N GLU A 39 3.40 -7.30 0.02
CA GLU A 39 3.04 -8.71 0.26
C GLU A 39 1.64 -9.00 -0.29
N GLY A 40 1.49 -8.94 -1.61
CA GLY A 40 0.18 -9.00 -2.29
C GLY A 40 -0.64 -10.28 -2.03
N GLU A 41 0.00 -11.40 -1.71
CA GLU A 41 -0.69 -12.66 -1.38
C GLU A 41 -1.35 -12.61 0.01
N GLN A 42 -0.71 -11.94 0.97
CA GLN A 42 -1.21 -11.78 2.34
C GLN A 42 -2.13 -10.58 2.49
N TYR A 43 -1.95 -9.56 1.65
CA TYR A 43 -2.71 -8.31 1.66
C TYR A 43 -3.22 -7.99 0.25
N PRO A 44 -4.30 -8.64 -0.20
CA PRO A 44 -4.86 -8.37 -1.51
C PRO A 44 -5.47 -6.97 -1.57
N LEU A 45 -5.28 -6.28 -2.70
CA LEU A 45 -5.95 -5.02 -2.99
C LEU A 45 -7.29 -5.28 -3.70
N ALA A 46 -8.40 -4.89 -3.07
CA ALA A 46 -9.67 -4.82 -3.76
C ALA A 46 -9.73 -3.56 -4.64
N VAL A 47 -9.81 -3.72 -5.96
CA VAL A 47 -9.88 -2.58 -6.90
C VAL A 47 -11.06 -1.66 -6.61
N THR A 48 -12.18 -2.21 -6.13
CA THR A 48 -13.36 -1.42 -5.73
C THR A 48 -13.08 -0.46 -4.57
N ASP A 49 -12.11 -0.76 -3.71
CA ASP A 49 -11.76 0.11 -2.59
C ASP A 49 -10.96 1.35 -3.06
N LEU A 50 -10.42 1.33 -4.28
CA LEU A 50 -9.82 2.54 -4.88
C LEU A 50 -10.84 3.64 -5.13
N CYS A 51 -12.13 3.30 -5.26
CA CYS A 51 -13.22 4.28 -5.39
C CYS A 51 -13.45 5.10 -4.10
N LEU A 52 -12.82 4.72 -2.99
CA LEU A 52 -12.89 5.44 -1.70
C LEU A 52 -11.84 6.55 -1.60
N LEU A 53 -10.97 6.70 -2.61
CA LEU A 53 -9.95 7.71 -2.69
C LEU A 53 -10.46 8.91 -3.51
N ASP A 54 -10.11 10.12 -3.09
CA ASP A 54 -10.24 11.30 -3.96
C ASP A 54 -9.22 11.22 -5.12
N GLU A 55 -9.34 12.12 -6.10
CA GLU A 55 -8.49 12.13 -7.28
C GLU A 55 -6.99 12.16 -6.94
N PHE A 56 -6.61 12.96 -5.95
CA PHE A 56 -5.22 13.12 -5.51
C PHE A 56 -4.66 11.81 -4.92
N ASN A 57 -5.40 11.19 -4.01
CA ASN A 57 -4.98 9.96 -3.36
C ASN A 57 -5.09 8.74 -4.29
N TYR A 58 -6.04 8.75 -5.23
CA TYR A 58 -6.14 7.75 -6.28
C TYR A 58 -4.93 7.79 -7.21
N LEU A 59 -4.50 8.98 -7.62
CA LEU A 59 -3.26 9.14 -8.40
C LEU A 59 -2.04 8.62 -7.63
N ALA A 60 -1.94 8.93 -6.34
CA ALA A 60 -0.88 8.38 -5.48
C ALA A 60 -0.91 6.84 -5.44
N ALA A 61 -2.11 6.23 -5.36
CA ALA A 61 -2.24 4.77 -5.43
C ALA A 61 -1.72 4.19 -6.75
N LEU A 62 -2.10 4.78 -7.89
CA LEU A 62 -1.61 4.35 -9.20
C LEU A 62 -0.08 4.51 -9.34
N GLN A 63 0.48 5.58 -8.78
CA GLN A 63 1.93 5.82 -8.76
C GLN A 63 2.66 4.80 -7.88
N VAL A 64 2.08 4.38 -6.74
CA VAL A 64 2.65 3.31 -5.90
C VAL A 64 2.67 1.97 -6.64
N ILE A 65 1.56 1.59 -7.28
CA ILE A 65 1.45 0.35 -8.06
C ILE A 65 2.46 0.37 -9.22
N SER A 66 2.48 1.46 -9.98
CA SER A 66 3.40 1.64 -11.11
C SER A 66 4.86 1.61 -10.65
N GLY A 67 5.17 2.29 -9.54
CA GLY A 67 6.50 2.38 -8.97
C GLY A 67 7.01 1.03 -8.48
N ARG A 68 6.14 0.24 -7.82
CA ARG A 68 6.48 -1.11 -7.36
C ARG A 68 6.94 -1.99 -8.52
N VAL A 69 6.17 -2.02 -9.61
CA VAL A 69 6.48 -2.82 -10.81
C VAL A 69 7.73 -2.28 -11.51
N GLN A 70 7.84 -0.96 -11.68
CA GLN A 70 8.91 -0.36 -12.47
C GLN A 70 10.28 -0.43 -11.78
N PHE A 71 10.32 -0.21 -10.45
CA PHE A 71 11.58 -0.12 -9.70
C PHE A 71 11.94 -1.42 -8.98
N LEU A 72 11.04 -2.40 -8.93
CA LEU A 72 11.21 -3.67 -8.18
C LEU A 72 11.60 -3.45 -6.71
N SER A 73 11.32 -2.25 -6.17
CA SER A 73 11.59 -1.87 -4.79
C SER A 73 10.29 -1.85 -4.01
N GLU A 74 10.34 -2.30 -2.75
CA GLU A 74 9.16 -2.26 -1.89
C GLU A 74 8.97 -0.85 -1.32
N PRO A 75 7.72 -0.38 -1.17
CA PRO A 75 7.42 0.95 -0.64
C PRO A 75 8.17 1.32 0.64
N TYR A 76 8.27 0.39 1.60
CA TYR A 76 8.92 0.65 2.89
C TYR A 76 10.42 0.96 2.75
N LYS A 77 11.09 0.51 1.68
CA LYS A 77 12.53 0.77 1.45
C LYS A 77 12.80 2.22 1.06
N LEU A 78 11.78 2.96 0.62
CA LEU A 78 11.90 4.36 0.23
C LEU A 78 11.87 5.31 1.44
N LEU A 79 11.31 4.86 2.56
CA LEU A 79 11.06 5.68 3.73
C LEU A 79 12.14 5.46 4.80
N ARG A 80 12.46 6.53 5.53
CA ARG A 80 13.20 6.40 6.79
C ARG A 80 12.31 5.69 7.82
N ASN A 81 12.84 4.67 8.48
CA ASN A 81 12.10 3.80 9.41
C ASN A 81 10.87 3.11 8.76
N GLY A 82 10.96 2.82 7.46
CA GLY A 82 9.82 2.27 6.72
C GLY A 82 9.35 0.90 7.24
N LYS A 83 10.25 0.08 7.78
CA LYS A 83 9.87 -1.22 8.38
C LYS A 83 8.94 -1.02 9.58
N GLU A 84 9.27 -0.09 10.46
CA GLU A 84 8.48 0.25 11.65
C GLU A 84 7.14 0.88 11.26
N ILE A 85 7.13 1.74 10.25
CA ILE A 85 5.91 2.33 9.69
C ILE A 85 4.99 1.22 9.16
N PHE A 86 5.51 0.32 8.32
CA PHE A 86 4.71 -0.74 7.72
C PHE A 86 4.25 -1.78 8.73
N LYS A 87 5.05 -2.07 9.76
CA LYS A 87 4.60 -2.87 10.90
C LYS A 87 3.38 -2.21 11.57
N THR A 88 3.45 -0.91 11.85
CA THR A 88 2.34 -0.17 12.45
C THR A 88 1.08 -0.19 11.59
N ILE A 89 1.23 -0.10 10.26
CA ILE A 89 0.10 -0.21 9.32
C ILE A 89 -0.53 -1.61 9.41
N ARG A 90 0.28 -2.69 9.40
CA ARG A 90 -0.25 -4.06 9.56
C ARG A 90 -0.98 -4.22 10.89
N ASP A 91 -0.40 -3.72 11.97
CA ASP A 91 -0.97 -3.81 13.32
C ASP A 91 -2.30 -3.05 13.44
N ARG A 92 -2.47 -1.94 12.70
CA ARG A 92 -3.73 -1.18 12.67
C ARG A 92 -4.82 -1.84 11.82
N TRP A 93 -4.44 -2.60 10.79
CA TRP A 93 -5.36 -3.20 9.84
C TRP A 93 -5.30 -4.74 9.81
N PRO A 94 -5.50 -5.43 10.95
CA PRO A 94 -5.39 -6.88 11.02
C PRO A 94 -6.40 -7.59 10.11
N GLN A 95 -7.56 -6.97 9.85
CA GLN A 95 -8.60 -7.51 8.98
C GLN A 95 -8.25 -7.51 7.48
N LEU A 96 -7.17 -6.82 7.08
CA LEU A 96 -6.70 -6.86 5.70
C LEU A 96 -5.80 -8.07 5.42
N HIS A 97 -5.29 -8.73 6.47
CA HIS A 97 -4.45 -9.91 6.32
C HIS A 97 -5.32 -11.13 5.98
N VAL A 98 -4.96 -11.83 4.91
CA VAL A 98 -5.58 -13.08 4.50
C VAL A 98 -4.60 -14.23 4.78
N VAL A 99 -5.09 -15.25 5.48
CA VAL A 99 -4.33 -16.49 5.71
C VAL A 99 -4.61 -17.45 4.58
N MET A 100 -3.56 -17.99 3.96
CA MET A 100 -3.71 -18.95 2.88
C MET A 100 -4.28 -20.25 3.43
N ARG A 101 -5.41 -20.71 2.88
CA ARG A 101 -6.13 -21.89 3.40
C ARG A 101 -5.31 -23.18 3.41
N ALA A 102 -4.30 -23.30 2.53
CA ALA A 102 -3.41 -24.46 2.50
C ALA A 102 -2.54 -24.60 3.76
N GLU A 103 -2.33 -23.52 4.51
CA GLU A 103 -1.54 -23.51 5.75
C GLU A 103 -2.38 -23.92 6.98
N LEU A 104 -3.70 -24.10 6.81
CA LEU A 104 -4.64 -24.47 7.89
C LEU A 104 -4.92 -25.97 7.96
N ILE A 105 -4.29 -26.79 7.10
CA ILE A 105 -4.42 -28.24 7.10
C ILE A 105 -3.14 -28.85 7.70
N HIS A 106 -3.10 -28.93 9.03
CA HIS A 106 -2.13 -29.72 9.79
C HIS A 106 -2.87 -30.60 10.79
#